data_AF-A0A2G2YUS2-F1
#
_entry.id   AF-A0A2G2YUS2-F1
#
_cell.length_a   1.000
_cell.length_b   1.000
_cell.length_c   1.000
_cell.angle_alpha   90.00
_cell.angle_beta   90.00
_cell.angle_gamma   90.00
#
_symmetry.space_group_name_H-M   'P 1'
#
loop_
_entity.id
_entity.type
_entity.pdbx_description
1 polymer ?
#
loop_
_entity_poly.entity_id
_entity_poly.type
_entity_poly.pdbx_seq_one_letter_code
_entity_poly.pdbx_strand_id
1 'polypeptide(L)'
;MVGRDDQREWLVEHLTTGYSGEPKVISTAGMGGIGKTTLANEVYNDACIRSHFDVRALATISQQHNVKEILLSLLHSTKVDKVPRKVRQSWQTCYKRV
;
A
#
# COMPACT_ATOMS: atom_id res chain seq x y z
N MET A 1 -7.50 -7.51 -20.41
CA MET A 1 -6.32 -6.73 -20.03
C MET A 1 -5.21 -7.72 -19.76
N VAL A 2 -4.24 -7.86 -20.67
CA VAL A 2 -3.10 -8.76 -20.51
C VAL A 2 -1.86 -7.91 -20.77
N GLY A 3 -0.88 -7.93 -19.87
CA GLY A 3 0.37 -7.15 -20.03
C GLY A 3 0.85 -6.34 -18.82
N ARG A 4 0.26 -6.50 -17.64
CA ARG A 4 0.82 -5.95 -16.37
C ARG A 4 0.97 -7.00 -15.28
N ASP A 5 0.81 -8.28 -15.63
CA ASP A 5 0.89 -9.39 -14.69
C ASP A 5 2.29 -9.49 -14.09
N ASP A 6 3.34 -9.34 -14.91
CA ASP A 6 4.73 -9.36 -14.46
C ASP A 6 5.03 -8.26 -13.42
N GLN A 7 4.47 -7.06 -13.61
CA GLN A 7 4.65 -5.95 -12.65
C GLN A 7 3.94 -6.24 -11.33
N ARG A 8 2.74 -6.83 -11.39
CA ARG A 8 1.99 -7.22 -10.20
C ARG A 8 2.73 -8.33 -9.45
N GLU A 9 3.15 -9.38 -10.16
CA GLU A 9 3.86 -10.52 -9.59
C GLU A 9 5.16 -10.07 -8.92
N TRP A 10 5.96 -9.24 -9.60
CA TRP A 10 7.17 -8.65 -9.03
C TRP A 10 6.89 -7.85 -7.75
N LEU A 11 5.83 -7.04 -7.73
CA LEU A 11 5.42 -6.28 -6.54
C LEU A 11 5.02 -7.20 -5.39
N VAL A 12 4.23 -8.24 -5.65
CA VAL A 12 3.78 -9.20 -4.64
C VAL A 12 4.97 -9.95 -4.06
N GLU A 13 5.86 -10.47 -4.92
CA GLU A 13 7.06 -11.17 -4.49
C GLU A 13 7.96 -10.26 -3.64
N HIS A 14 8.23 -9.03 -4.09
CA HIS A 14 9.09 -8.11 -3.36
C HIS A 14 8.48 -7.64 -2.04
N LEU A 15 7.15 -7.51 -1.93
CA LEU A 15 6.50 -7.14 -0.68
C LEU A 15 6.41 -8.30 0.32
N THR A 16 6.44 -9.55 -0.16
CA THR A 16 6.32 -10.75 0.69
C THR A 16 7.66 -11.42 1.00
N THR A 17 8.72 -11.10 0.25
CA THR A 17 10.04 -11.71 0.41
C THR A 17 10.96 -10.87 1.30
N GLY A 18 11.55 -11.55 2.29
CA GLY A 18 12.66 -11.04 3.11
C GLY A 18 12.22 -10.03 4.17
N TYR A 19 12.15 -10.48 5.42
CA TYR A 19 12.00 -9.57 6.56
C TYR A 19 13.38 -9.17 7.10
N SER A 20 13.86 -7.98 6.76
CA SER A 20 15.14 -7.45 7.26
C SER A 20 15.02 -6.73 8.62
N GLY A 21 13.82 -6.62 9.20
CA GLY A 21 13.57 -5.75 10.35
C GLY A 21 13.16 -4.33 9.96
N GLU A 22 13.53 -3.88 8.76
CA GLU A 22 13.39 -2.50 8.32
C GLU A 22 12.14 -2.25 7.45
N PRO A 23 11.60 -1.03 7.44
CA PRO A 23 10.55 -0.61 6.52
C PRO A 23 10.97 -0.74 5.06
N LYS A 24 10.15 -1.42 4.24
CA LYS A 24 10.34 -1.49 2.78
C LYS A 24 9.39 -0.52 2.09
N VAL A 25 9.92 0.33 1.20
CA VAL A 25 9.16 1.30 0.42
C VAL A 25 9.35 1.01 -1.07
N ILE A 26 8.23 0.90 -1.80
CA ILE A 26 8.23 0.71 -3.25
C ILE A 26 7.41 1.83 -3.88
N SER A 27 8.01 2.58 -4.80
CA SER A 27 7.36 3.68 -5.52
C SER A 27 6.96 3.24 -6.93
N THR A 28 5.72 3.54 -7.33
CA THR A 28 5.24 3.33 -8.69
C THR A 28 5.08 4.67 -9.42
N ALA A 29 5.97 4.96 -10.37
CA ALA A 29 5.96 6.20 -11.16
C ALA A 29 5.59 5.94 -12.63
N GLY A 30 5.14 6.98 -13.34
CA GLY A 30 4.75 6.89 -14.75
C GLY A 30 3.72 7.94 -15.16
N MET A 31 3.49 8.09 -16.45
CA MET A 31 2.58 9.09 -17.04
C MET A 31 1.14 9.00 -16.50
N GLY A 32 0.40 10.11 -16.54
CA GLY A 32 -1.04 10.13 -16.22
C GLY A 32 -1.82 9.09 -17.03
N GLY A 33 -2.88 8.52 -16.46
CA GLY A 33 -3.74 7.55 -17.16
C GLY A 33 -3.17 6.13 -17.33
N ILE A 34 -1.88 5.87 -17.05
CA ILE A 34 -1.25 4.54 -17.27
C ILE A 34 -1.76 3.41 -16.35
N GLY A 35 -2.60 3.73 -15.35
CA GLY A 35 -3.19 2.74 -14.44
C GLY A 35 -2.39 2.44 -13.16
N LYS A 36 -1.53 3.35 -12.69
CA LYS A 36 -0.71 3.16 -11.46
C LYS A 36 -1.57 2.86 -10.22
N THR A 37 -2.63 3.62 -10.03
CA THR A 37 -3.58 3.42 -8.92
C THR A 37 -4.29 2.09 -9.05
N THR A 38 -4.60 1.66 -10.28
CA THR A 38 -5.20 0.35 -10.56
C THR A 38 -4.25 -0.78 -10.15
N LEU A 39 -2.99 -0.72 -10.56
CA LEU A 39 -1.97 -1.72 -10.19
C LEU A 39 -1.78 -1.78 -8.66
N ALA A 40 -1.71 -0.62 -7.99
CA ALA A 40 -1.60 -0.58 -6.53
C ALA A 40 -2.82 -1.21 -5.84
N ASN A 41 -4.03 -0.97 -6.37
CA ASN A 41 -5.26 -1.59 -5.86
C ASN A 41 -5.32 -3.11 -6.11
N GLU A 42 -4.83 -3.59 -7.26
CA GLU A 42 -4.73 -5.02 -7.54
C GLU A 42 -3.78 -5.72 -6.55
N VAL A 43 -2.57 -5.18 -6.36
CA VAL A 43 -1.60 -5.70 -5.38
C VAL A 43 -2.15 -5.64 -3.94
N TYR A 44 -2.79 -4.54 -3.55
CA TYR A 44 -3.37 -4.40 -2.21
C TYR A 44 -4.40 -5.48 -1.88
N ASN A 45 -5.17 -5.91 -2.89
CA ASN A 45 -6.22 -6.92 -2.75
C ASN A 45 -5.76 -8.34 -3.07
N ASP A 46 -4.50 -8.52 -3.49
CA ASP A 46 -3.91 -9.83 -3.78
C ASP A 46 -3.95 -10.75 -2.54
N ALA A 47 -4.27 -12.02 -2.74
CA ALA A 47 -4.41 -12.99 -1.67
C ALA A 47 -3.11 -13.18 -0.85
N CYS A 48 -1.95 -13.16 -1.51
CA CYS A 48 -0.65 -13.29 -0.86
C CYS A 48 -0.38 -12.09 0.04
N ILE A 49 -0.66 -10.87 -0.44
CA ILE A 49 -0.55 -9.64 0.34
C ILE A 49 -1.50 -9.65 1.54
N ARG A 50 -2.76 -10.08 1.32
CA ARG A 50 -3.76 -10.20 2.40
C ARG A 50 -3.34 -11.17 3.50
N SER A 51 -2.69 -12.27 3.13
CA SER A 51 -2.23 -13.30 4.06
C SER A 51 -0.91 -12.95 4.75
N HIS A 52 -0.07 -12.12 4.12
CA HIS A 52 1.25 -11.77 4.65
C HIS A 52 1.21 -10.62 5.65
N PHE A 53 0.30 -9.66 5.47
CA PHE A 53 0.21 -8.46 6.31
C PHE A 53 -1.01 -8.49 7.24
N ASP A 54 -0.75 -8.53 8.56
CA ASP A 54 -1.79 -8.50 9.61
C ASP A 54 -2.67 -7.26 9.52
N VAL A 55 -2.05 -6.11 9.23
CA VAL A 55 -2.71 -4.81 9.09
C VAL A 55 -2.35 -4.24 7.74
N ARG A 56 -3.38 -3.80 7.01
CA ARG A 56 -3.26 -3.13 5.72
C ARG A 56 -4.14 -1.90 5.73
N ALA A 57 -3.71 -0.88 5.01
CA ALA A 57 -4.46 0.35 4.84
C ALA A 57 -4.08 1.04 3.54
N LEU A 58 -5.01 1.87 3.07
CA LEU A 58 -4.90 2.60 1.82
C LEU A 58 -5.45 4.01 2.04
N ALA A 59 -4.69 5.02 1.61
CA ALA A 59 -5.17 6.40 1.56
C ALA A 59 -5.02 6.97 0.15
N THR A 60 -6.02 7.73 -0.25
CA THR A 60 -5.99 8.59 -1.44
C THR A 60 -5.66 10.00 -1.00
N ILE A 61 -4.67 10.61 -1.65
CA ILE A 61 -4.16 11.94 -1.27
C ILE A 61 -4.43 12.90 -2.42
N SER A 62 -5.15 13.98 -2.15
CA SER A 62 -5.37 15.09 -3.08
C SER A 62 -4.17 16.03 -3.14
N GLN A 63 -4.10 16.86 -4.18
CA GLN A 63 -3.01 17.82 -4.36
C GLN A 63 -2.90 18.80 -3.17
N GLN A 64 -4.05 19.24 -2.65
CA GLN A 64 -4.16 19.88 -1.35
C GLN A 64 -4.46 18.81 -0.30
N HIS A 65 -3.53 18.56 0.61
CA HIS A 65 -3.70 17.58 1.67
C HIS A 65 -3.06 18.05 2.97
N ASN A 66 -3.69 17.74 4.10
CA ASN A 66 -3.10 17.91 5.42
C ASN A 66 -2.55 16.57 5.91
N VAL A 67 -1.33 16.55 6.47
CA VAL A 67 -0.72 15.35 7.06
C VAL A 67 -1.64 14.71 8.11
N LYS A 68 -2.33 15.53 8.92
CA LYS A 68 -3.30 15.06 9.90
C LYS A 68 -4.46 14.31 9.24
N GLU A 69 -4.97 14.81 8.13
CA GLU A 69 -6.08 14.17 7.40
C GLU A 69 -5.64 12.83 6.78
N ILE A 70 -4.41 12.76 6.27
CA ILE A 70 -3.85 11.50 5.75
C ILE A 70 -3.75 10.46 6.87
N LEU A 71 -3.18 10.84 8.03
CA LEU A 71 -3.06 9.94 9.17
C LEU A 71 -4.41 9.46 9.68
N LEU A 72 -5.41 10.34 9.75
CA LEU A 72 -6.79 9.98 10.13
C LEU A 72 -7.44 9.02 9.12
N SER A 73 -7.27 9.29 7.82
CA SER A 73 -7.76 8.42 6.74
C SER A 73 -7.16 7.01 6.83
N LEU A 74 -5.85 6.94 7.08
CA LEU A 74 -5.12 5.71 7.27
C LEU A 74 -5.57 4.93 8.51
N LEU A 75 -5.78 5.61 9.64
CA LEU A 75 -6.32 5.00 10.86
C LEU A 75 -7.71 4.41 10.62
N HIS A 76 -8.60 5.14 9.94
CA HIS A 76 -9.96 4.67 9.64
C HIS A 76 -9.98 3.51 8.63
N SER A 77 -8.98 3.41 7.74
CA SER A 77 -8.85 2.34 6.75
C SER A 77 -8.51 0.98 7.39
N THR A 78 -7.93 0.96 8.58
CA THR A 78 -7.60 -0.29 9.29
C THR A 78 -8.86 -0.91 9.90
N LYS A 79 -9.15 -2.17 9.53
CA LYS A 79 -10.16 -2.97 10.24
C LYS A 79 -9.55 -3.45 11.56
N VAL A 80 -9.62 -2.62 12.61
CA VAL A 80 -9.23 -3.03 13.95
C VAL A 80 -10.36 -3.86 14.56
N ASP A 81 -10.45 -5.12 14.17
CA ASP A 81 -11.20 -6.10 14.93
C ASP A 81 -10.41 -6.40 16.22
N LYS A 82 -11.01 -6.06 17.37
CA LYS A 82 -10.57 -6.23 18.77
C LYS A 82 -9.14 -6.80 19.00
N VAL A 83 -8.27 -5.96 19.57
CA VAL A 83 -6.85 -6.18 19.95
C VAL A 83 -6.63 -7.49 20.76
N PRO A 84 -5.51 -8.22 20.52
CA PRO A 84 -4.39 -8.09 21.47
C PRO A 84 -3.00 -7.92 20.83
N ARG A 85 -2.25 -6.96 21.41
CA ARG A 85 -0.78 -6.80 21.52
C ARG A 85 0.12 -7.39 20.41
N LYS A 86 0.51 -6.57 19.43
CA LYS A 86 1.86 -6.00 19.22
C LYS A 86 1.80 -5.17 17.93
N VAL A 87 1.78 -3.85 18.07
CA VAL A 87 1.73 -2.96 16.92
C VAL A 87 3.11 -2.95 16.25
N ARG A 88 3.26 -3.66 15.12
CA ARG A 88 4.39 -3.43 14.20
C ARG A 88 3.98 -2.30 13.26
N GLN A 89 4.23 -1.07 13.73
CA GLN A 89 4.03 0.14 12.93
C GLN A 89 5.10 0.22 11.84
N SER A 90 4.68 0.36 10.58
CA SER A 90 5.49 1.04 9.59
C SER A 90 4.57 1.69 8.56
N TRP A 91 4.58 3.03 8.55
CA TRP A 91 3.90 3.87 7.58
C TRP A 91 4.96 4.70 6.87
N GLN A 92 4.83 4.90 5.56
CA GLN A 92 5.06 6.21 4.93
C GLN A 92 4.52 6.31 3.50
N THR A 93 4.15 7.55 3.19
CA THR A 93 3.25 8.08 2.16
C THR A 93 3.82 8.11 0.75
N CYS A 94 2.99 7.85 -0.28
CA CYS A 94 3.34 8.04 -1.68
C CYS A 94 2.78 9.36 -2.23
N TYR A 95 3.67 10.27 -2.62
CA TYR A 95 3.37 11.52 -3.34
C TYR A 95 2.80 11.23 -4.74
N LYS A 96 1.69 11.87 -5.14
CA LYS A 96 1.46 12.22 -6.55
C LYS A 96 0.82 13.59 -6.72
N ARG A 97 1.62 14.45 -7.37
CA ARG A 97 1.27 15.66 -8.09
C ARG A 97 0.36 15.28 -9.28
N VAL A 98 -0.83 15.88 -9.34
CA VAL A 98 -1.48 16.19 -10.63
C VAL A 98 -0.74 17.38 -11.21
#